data_AF-A0A9P7A331-F1
#
_entry.id   AF-A0A9P7A331-F1
#
_cell.length_a   1.000
_cell.length_b   1.000
_cell.length_c   1.000
_cell.angle_alpha   90.00
_cell.angle_beta   90.00
_cell.angle_gamma   90.00
#
_symmetry.space_group_name_H-M   'P 1'
#
loop_
_entity.id
_entity.type
_entity.pdbx_description
1 polymer ?
#
loop_
_entity_poly.entity_id
_entity_poly.type
_entity_poly.pdbx_seq_one_letter_code
_entity_poly.pdbx_strand_id
1 'polypeptide(L)'
;MSTATNVTLPEYPTPSSQVHSPTYTAAPQAHEYRLAHNARLNPNRSPRGFVLVKQTRNGGVSLRLAGQDDQVTLPVYGYGASVEGTLDVHKRDGITSVEVQIEGTLMMEEVAEGGATICKLFLNKTILWVKDRIYEAPCPRSLPFSLPLPTTFSNGGKTYPLPPSHESHLSGLPGFRARVNYGISAIAVKPNIIPHAVKSSLFGGGDWAISTPFEYLPRTRPSSPLPPPLVPGRWGIIETSQWKVFPTLIHANQGGHDIMAKLYLPASRTFCMRESIPFHIVFSSSAMSLAAFMPLGPVVNTPLKMQHTKIQLLRQTTVDVRFVLPVIFV
;
A
#
# COMPACT_ATOMS: atom_id res chain seq x y z
N MET A 1 -11.40 60.39 11.81
CA MET A 1 -12.01 60.20 10.48
C MET A 1 -10.90 59.70 9.55
N SER A 2 -10.90 58.40 9.24
CA SER A 2 -9.85 57.75 8.43
C SER A 2 -10.43 57.37 7.08
N THR A 3 -9.91 57.96 6.02
CA THR A 3 -10.34 57.72 4.64
C THR A 3 -9.58 56.52 4.07
N ALA A 4 -10.29 55.41 3.87
CA ALA A 4 -9.76 54.22 3.22
C ALA A 4 -9.64 54.48 1.70
N THR A 5 -8.42 54.39 1.18
CA THR A 5 -8.14 54.42 -0.26
C THR A 5 -8.40 53.05 -0.86
N ASN A 6 -9.43 52.95 -1.72
CA ASN A 6 -9.70 51.76 -2.52
C ASN A 6 -8.56 51.55 -3.53
N VAL A 7 -7.78 50.49 -3.34
CA VAL A 7 -6.80 50.03 -4.33
C VAL A 7 -7.56 49.17 -5.33
N THR A 8 -7.76 49.69 -6.54
CA THR A 8 -8.28 48.93 -7.68
C THR A 8 -7.20 47.98 -8.18
N LEU A 9 -7.56 46.69 -8.27
CA LEU A 9 -6.68 45.66 -8.82
C LEU A 9 -6.43 45.92 -10.31
N PRO A 10 -5.21 45.65 -10.82
CA PRO A 10 -4.90 45.80 -12.24
C PRO A 10 -5.82 44.91 -13.08
N GLU A 11 -6.41 45.52 -14.10
CA GLU A 11 -7.33 44.87 -15.02
C GLU A 11 -6.56 43.88 -15.89
N TYR A 12 -6.92 42.60 -15.82
CA TYR A 12 -6.30 41.58 -16.67
C TYR A 12 -6.78 41.79 -18.10
N PRO A 13 -5.88 41.89 -19.10
CA PRO A 13 -6.27 42.02 -20.49
C PRO A 13 -7.15 40.82 -20.86
N THR A 14 -8.33 41.11 -21.41
CA THR A 14 -9.26 40.10 -21.90
C THR A 14 -8.52 39.27 -22.95
N PRO A 15 -8.40 37.94 -22.77
CA PRO A 15 -7.71 37.11 -23.73
C PRO A 15 -8.41 37.22 -25.09
N SER A 16 -7.64 37.50 -26.15
CA SER A 16 -8.17 37.56 -27.51
C SER A 16 -8.94 36.27 -27.80
N SER A 17 -10.16 36.39 -28.31
CA SER A 17 -11.11 35.30 -28.63
C SER A 17 -10.60 34.26 -29.64
N GLN A 18 -9.33 34.32 -30.04
CA GLN A 18 -8.69 33.46 -31.03
C GLN A 18 -7.57 32.57 -30.46
N VAL A 19 -7.24 32.66 -29.17
CA VAL A 19 -6.33 31.68 -28.56
C VAL A 19 -7.18 30.51 -28.09
N HIS A 20 -7.45 29.58 -29.01
CA HIS A 20 -7.94 28.26 -28.64
C HIS A 20 -6.95 27.68 -27.64
N SER A 21 -7.41 27.45 -26.40
CA SER A 21 -6.68 26.57 -25.49
C SER A 21 -6.35 25.29 -26.26
N PRO A 22 -5.09 24.82 -26.24
CA PRO A 22 -4.72 23.64 -26.98
C PRO A 22 -5.69 22.51 -26.60
N THR A 23 -6.12 21.75 -27.60
CA THR A 23 -6.99 20.61 -27.37
C THR A 23 -6.24 19.61 -26.51
N TYR A 24 -6.45 19.66 -25.20
CA TYR A 24 -5.82 18.75 -24.26
C TYR A 24 -6.31 17.33 -24.57
N THR A 25 -5.45 16.52 -25.17
CA THR A 25 -5.69 15.08 -25.32
C THR A 25 -5.12 14.35 -24.12
N ALA A 26 -5.83 13.33 -23.63
CA ALA A 26 -5.35 12.51 -22.51
C ALA A 26 -4.03 11.77 -22.82
N ALA A 27 -3.71 11.58 -24.11
CA ALA A 27 -2.47 11.02 -24.60
C ALA A 27 -1.68 12.08 -25.38
N PRO A 28 -0.33 12.08 -25.27
CA PRO A 28 0.51 12.97 -26.05
C PRO A 28 0.38 12.64 -27.52
N GLN A 29 0.34 13.67 -28.35
CA GLN A 29 0.37 13.50 -29.80
C GLN A 29 1.74 13.02 -30.28
N ALA A 30 1.84 12.55 -31.52
CA ALA A 30 3.09 11.99 -32.08
C ALA A 30 4.29 12.96 -32.02
N HIS A 31 4.03 14.27 -31.95
CA HIS A 31 5.04 15.33 -31.87
C HIS A 31 5.28 15.84 -30.44
N GLU A 32 4.56 15.33 -29.44
CA GLU A 32 4.68 15.74 -28.04
C GLU A 32 5.55 14.75 -27.26
N TYR A 33 6.46 15.25 -26.44
CA TYR A 33 7.32 14.45 -25.57
C TYR A 33 6.92 14.63 -24.09
N ARG A 34 6.66 13.51 -23.40
CA ARG A 34 6.38 13.53 -21.95
C ARG A 34 7.69 13.68 -21.18
N LEU A 35 7.89 14.84 -20.55
CA LEU A 35 9.05 15.10 -19.68
C LEU A 35 9.05 14.26 -18.39
N ALA A 36 7.87 13.86 -17.91
CA ALA A 36 7.72 12.99 -16.74
C ALA A 36 6.72 11.87 -17.06
N HIS A 37 7.23 10.72 -17.50
CA HIS A 37 6.40 9.55 -17.76
C HIS A 37 6.29 8.66 -16.52
N ASN A 38 5.21 8.82 -15.75
CA ASN A 38 4.82 7.85 -14.73
C ASN A 38 4.26 6.60 -15.41
N ALA A 39 5.13 5.73 -15.94
CA ALA A 39 4.79 4.52 -16.68
C ALA A 39 3.83 3.53 -15.96
N ARG A 40 3.58 3.72 -14.66
CA ARG A 40 2.67 2.89 -13.85
C ARG A 40 1.27 3.46 -13.64
N LEU A 41 1.04 4.75 -13.88
CA LEU A 41 -0.27 5.40 -13.74
C LEU A 41 -1.05 5.46 -15.05
N ASN A 42 -0.61 4.73 -16.08
CA ASN A 42 -1.25 4.77 -17.38
C ASN A 42 -2.54 3.92 -17.35
N PRO A 43 -3.75 4.52 -17.50
CA PRO A 43 -4.98 3.75 -17.72
C PRO A 43 -4.92 2.96 -19.04
N ASN A 44 -3.99 3.33 -19.94
CA ASN A 44 -3.75 2.67 -21.24
C ASN A 44 -2.50 1.77 -21.24
N ARG A 45 -1.99 1.31 -20.08
CA ARG A 45 -1.02 0.20 -20.11
C ARG A 45 -1.78 -1.00 -20.68
N SER A 46 -1.33 -1.51 -21.83
CA SER A 46 -1.86 -2.75 -22.43
C SER A 46 -2.15 -3.74 -21.31
N PRO A 47 -3.38 -4.27 -21.20
CA PRO A 47 -3.81 -5.05 -20.05
C PRO A 47 -2.73 -6.08 -19.75
N ARG A 48 -2.23 -6.07 -18.50
CA ARG A 48 -1.40 -7.16 -18.01
C ARG A 48 -2.22 -8.42 -18.26
N GLY A 49 -1.86 -9.15 -19.32
CA GLY A 49 -2.78 -10.00 -20.07
C GLY A 49 -3.10 -11.33 -19.41
N PHE A 50 -2.61 -11.53 -18.19
CA PHE A 50 -2.77 -12.77 -17.47
C PHE A 50 -4.05 -12.71 -16.63
N VAL A 51 -4.82 -13.79 -16.75
CA VAL A 51 -6.07 -13.99 -16.03
C VAL A 51 -5.84 -15.13 -15.06
N LEU A 52 -6.05 -14.87 -13.77
CA LEU A 52 -6.05 -15.93 -12.77
C LEU A 52 -7.43 -16.56 -12.74
N VAL A 53 -7.52 -17.87 -12.99
CA VAL A 53 -8.77 -18.63 -12.99
C VAL A 53 -8.80 -19.55 -11.78
N LYS A 54 -9.84 -19.40 -10.96
CA LYS A 54 -10.15 -20.35 -9.88
C LYS A 54 -11.48 -21.02 -10.18
N GLN A 55 -11.60 -22.30 -9.92
CA GLN A 55 -12.84 -23.04 -10.13
C GLN A 55 -13.27 -23.77 -8.86
N THR A 56 -14.58 -23.89 -8.64
CA THR A 56 -15.12 -24.72 -7.55
C THR A 56 -14.83 -26.20 -7.81
N ARG A 57 -14.68 -27.01 -6.75
CA ARG A 57 -14.41 -28.47 -6.88
C ARG A 57 -15.45 -29.22 -7.74
N ASN A 58 -16.69 -28.75 -7.73
CA ASN A 58 -17.80 -29.35 -8.48
C ASN A 58 -17.99 -28.75 -9.90
N GLY A 59 -17.11 -27.83 -10.31
CA GLY A 59 -17.13 -27.14 -11.59
C GLY A 59 -18.33 -26.23 -11.83
N GLY A 60 -19.15 -25.95 -10.81
CA GLY A 60 -20.37 -25.15 -10.96
C GLY A 60 -20.11 -23.68 -11.27
N VAL A 61 -19.03 -23.12 -10.73
CA VAL A 61 -18.65 -21.71 -10.88
C VAL A 61 -17.14 -21.59 -11.07
N SER A 62 -16.71 -20.67 -11.93
CA SER A 62 -15.31 -20.25 -12.03
C SER A 62 -15.18 -18.73 -11.93
N LEU A 63 -14.16 -18.29 -11.19
CA LEU A 63 -13.81 -16.89 -10.95
C LEU A 63 -12.55 -16.57 -11.76
N ARG A 64 -12.67 -15.62 -12.68
CA ARG A 64 -11.57 -15.09 -13.49
C ARG A 64 -11.21 -13.70 -13.02
N LEU A 65 -9.96 -13.48 -12.63
CA LEU A 65 -9.45 -12.18 -12.18
C LEU A 65 -8.48 -11.62 -13.24
N ALA A 66 -8.76 -10.41 -13.72
CA ALA A 66 -7.98 -9.75 -14.75
C ALA A 66 -6.81 -8.94 -14.16
N GLY A 67 -5.89 -8.48 -15.03
CA GLY A 67 -4.85 -7.53 -14.66
C GLY A 67 -3.69 -8.10 -13.83
N GLN A 68 -3.47 -9.42 -13.89
CA GLN A 68 -2.42 -10.09 -13.13
C GLN A 68 -1.09 -10.11 -13.89
N ASP A 69 0.03 -10.20 -13.15
CA ASP A 69 1.36 -10.40 -13.76
C ASP A 69 1.54 -11.87 -14.20
N ASP A 70 2.49 -12.12 -15.10
CA ASP A 70 2.84 -13.47 -15.54
C ASP A 70 3.28 -14.34 -14.35
N GLN A 71 2.90 -15.62 -14.35
CA GLN A 71 3.28 -16.61 -13.33
C GLN A 71 2.87 -16.27 -11.88
N VAL A 72 1.88 -15.41 -11.68
CA VAL A 72 1.40 -15.08 -10.34
C VAL A 72 0.48 -16.19 -9.80
N THR A 73 0.85 -16.74 -8.65
CA THR A 73 0.04 -17.75 -7.93
C THR A 73 -1.09 -17.15 -7.11
N LEU A 74 -0.95 -15.88 -6.72
CA LEU A 74 -1.87 -15.17 -5.85
C LEU A 74 -2.12 -13.75 -6.39
N PRO A 75 -3.37 -13.34 -6.64
CA PRO A 75 -3.64 -12.02 -7.21
C PRO A 75 -3.01 -10.89 -6.40
N VAL A 76 -2.54 -9.83 -7.06
CA VAL A 76 -1.88 -8.70 -6.39
C VAL A 76 -2.56 -7.39 -6.76
N TYR A 77 -2.98 -6.62 -5.76
CA TYR A 77 -3.63 -5.33 -5.93
C TYR A 77 -2.88 -4.22 -5.22
N GLY A 78 -2.90 -3.02 -5.81
CA GLY A 78 -2.23 -1.83 -5.29
C GLY A 78 -3.19 -0.85 -4.61
N TYR A 79 -2.64 0.26 -4.13
CA TYR A 79 -3.41 1.35 -3.53
C TYR A 79 -4.46 1.89 -4.52
N GLY A 80 -5.73 1.93 -4.10
CA GLY A 80 -6.84 2.41 -4.92
C GLY A 80 -7.15 1.56 -6.16
N ALA A 81 -6.64 0.33 -6.23
CA ALA A 81 -6.94 -0.57 -7.35
C ALA A 81 -8.38 -1.10 -7.27
N SER A 82 -8.95 -1.44 -8.43
CA SER A 82 -10.19 -2.21 -8.52
C SER A 82 -9.89 -3.69 -8.77
N VAL A 83 -10.65 -4.56 -8.12
CA VAL A 83 -10.65 -5.99 -8.40
C VAL A 83 -11.62 -6.24 -9.54
N GLU A 84 -11.05 -6.49 -10.72
CA GLU A 84 -11.79 -6.69 -11.95
C GLU A 84 -11.78 -8.15 -12.38
N GLY A 85 -12.92 -8.63 -12.85
CA GLY A 85 -13.03 -10.03 -13.21
C GLY A 85 -14.32 -10.41 -13.88
N THR A 86 -14.46 -11.70 -14.09
CA THR A 86 -15.67 -12.32 -14.62
C THR A 86 -15.97 -13.58 -13.85
N LEU A 87 -17.23 -13.74 -13.46
CA LEU A 87 -17.72 -14.94 -12.83
C LEU A 87 -18.47 -15.77 -13.87
N ASP A 88 -17.94 -16.94 -14.20
CA ASP A 88 -18.61 -17.88 -15.10
C ASP A 88 -19.39 -18.92 -14.31
N VAL A 89 -20.66 -19.06 -14.67
CA VAL A 89 -21.63 -19.93 -14.02
C VAL A 89 -21.97 -21.06 -14.98
N HIS A 90 -21.39 -22.24 -14.76
CA HIS A 90 -21.50 -23.39 -15.67
C HIS A 90 -22.80 -24.16 -15.45
N LYS A 91 -23.18 -24.39 -14.20
CA LYS A 91 -24.45 -25.03 -13.83
C LYS A 91 -25.40 -23.92 -13.42
N ARG A 92 -26.49 -23.64 -14.15
CA ARG A 92 -27.30 -22.43 -13.91
C ARG A 92 -28.65 -22.70 -13.25
N ASP A 93 -28.99 -23.98 -13.16
CA ASP A 93 -30.30 -24.42 -12.70
C ASP A 93 -30.45 -24.20 -11.20
N GLY A 94 -31.56 -23.55 -10.85
CA GLY A 94 -31.92 -23.24 -9.47
C GLY A 94 -31.13 -22.10 -8.83
N ILE A 95 -30.30 -21.34 -9.56
CA ILE A 95 -29.66 -20.16 -8.96
C ILE A 95 -30.70 -19.05 -8.79
N THR A 96 -30.75 -18.45 -7.60
CA THR A 96 -31.61 -17.30 -7.27
C THR A 96 -30.86 -15.99 -7.19
N SER A 97 -29.58 -16.00 -6.84
CA SER A 97 -28.76 -14.79 -6.84
C SER A 97 -27.29 -15.13 -7.03
N VAL A 98 -26.56 -14.16 -7.54
CA VAL A 98 -25.12 -14.21 -7.70
C VAL A 98 -24.54 -12.93 -7.13
N GLU A 99 -23.62 -13.08 -6.20
CA GLU A 99 -22.95 -11.97 -5.52
C GLU A 99 -21.43 -12.16 -5.53
N VAL A 100 -20.73 -11.03 -5.56
CA VAL A 100 -19.29 -10.95 -5.36
C VAL A 100 -19.03 -10.03 -4.19
N GLN A 101 -18.10 -10.41 -3.33
CA GLN A 101 -17.67 -9.60 -2.21
C GLN A 101 -16.17 -9.62 -2.04
N ILE A 102 -15.62 -8.49 -1.61
CA ILE A 102 -14.23 -8.35 -1.16
C ILE A 102 -14.27 -8.10 0.34
N GLU A 103 -13.40 -8.78 1.07
CA GLU A 103 -13.21 -8.57 2.48
C GLU A 103 -11.75 -8.36 2.83
N GLY A 104 -11.53 -7.50 3.82
CA GLY A 104 -10.26 -7.35 4.52
C GLY A 104 -10.44 -7.69 5.98
N THR A 105 -9.54 -8.50 6.52
CA THR A 105 -9.55 -8.92 7.92
C THR A 105 -8.18 -8.76 8.55
N LEU A 106 -8.17 -8.35 9.81
CA LEU A 106 -7.01 -8.36 10.69
C LEU A 106 -7.24 -9.42 11.74
N MET A 107 -6.34 -10.40 11.80
CA MET A 107 -6.38 -11.51 12.73
C MET A 107 -5.21 -11.39 13.69
N MET A 108 -5.48 -11.54 14.98
CA MET A 108 -4.49 -11.56 16.04
C MET A 108 -4.67 -12.84 16.85
N GLU A 109 -3.68 -13.71 16.82
CA GLU A 109 -3.66 -15.00 17.51
C GLU A 109 -2.65 -14.92 18.65
N GLU A 110 -3.07 -15.25 19.86
CA GLU A 110 -2.20 -15.41 21.02
C GLU A 110 -1.56 -16.79 21.00
N VAL A 111 -0.23 -16.82 21.09
CA VAL A 111 0.56 -18.05 20.93
C VAL A 111 0.47 -18.96 22.16
N ALA A 112 0.27 -18.39 23.36
CA ALA A 112 0.32 -19.13 24.62
C ALA A 112 -1.06 -19.63 25.09
N GLU A 113 -2.09 -18.79 25.03
CA GLU A 113 -3.43 -19.10 25.59
C GLU A 113 -4.47 -19.50 24.53
N GLY A 114 -4.10 -19.46 23.24
CA GLY A 114 -4.98 -19.88 22.14
C GLY A 114 -6.12 -18.92 21.80
N GLY A 115 -6.07 -17.68 22.31
CA GLY A 115 -7.02 -16.63 21.95
C GLY A 115 -6.86 -16.18 20.50
N ALA A 116 -7.96 -15.95 19.78
CA ALA A 116 -7.91 -15.34 18.44
C ALA A 116 -8.93 -14.20 18.36
N THR A 117 -8.47 -13.02 17.97
CA THR A 117 -9.30 -11.84 17.70
C THR A 117 -9.32 -11.57 16.20
N ILE A 118 -10.51 -11.47 15.62
CA ILE A 118 -10.68 -11.12 14.21
C ILE A 118 -11.38 -9.75 14.13
N CYS A 119 -10.70 -8.79 13.54
CA CYS A 119 -11.21 -7.46 13.22
C CYS A 119 -11.50 -7.38 11.72
N LYS A 120 -12.75 -7.09 11.35
CA LYS A 120 -13.10 -6.85 9.94
C LYS A 120 -12.71 -5.42 9.56
N LEU A 121 -11.78 -5.29 8.62
CA LEU A 121 -11.35 -3.99 8.09
C LEU A 121 -12.43 -3.40 7.18
N PHE A 122 -12.94 -4.21 6.25
CA PHE A 122 -14.06 -3.81 5.40
C PHE A 122 -14.78 -5.03 4.80
N LEU A 123 -15.99 -4.77 4.29
CA LEU A 123 -16.74 -5.66 3.39
C LEU A 123 -17.31 -4.82 2.26
N ASN A 124 -16.87 -5.05 1.03
CA ASN A 124 -17.49 -4.47 -0.15
C ASN A 124 -18.23 -5.58 -0.90
N LYS A 125 -19.54 -5.46 -1.08
CA LYS A 125 -20.39 -6.50 -1.67
C LYS A 125 -21.20 -5.92 -2.82
N THR A 126 -21.26 -6.66 -3.92
CA THR A 126 -22.01 -6.30 -5.11
C THR A 126 -22.81 -7.50 -5.59
N ILE A 127 -24.10 -7.31 -5.79
CA ILE A 127 -24.98 -8.32 -6.38
C ILE A 127 -24.86 -8.18 -7.91
N LEU A 128 -24.43 -9.25 -8.57
CA LEU A 128 -24.26 -9.26 -10.03
C LEU A 128 -25.54 -9.65 -10.75
N TRP A 129 -26.35 -10.51 -10.13
CA TRP A 129 -27.60 -10.97 -10.69
C TRP A 129 -28.57 -11.46 -9.59
N VAL A 130 -29.85 -11.23 -9.79
CA VAL A 130 -30.95 -11.77 -8.97
C VAL A 130 -32.01 -12.32 -9.91
N LYS A 131 -32.54 -13.50 -9.59
CA LYS A 131 -33.64 -14.10 -10.34
C LYS A 131 -34.90 -13.25 -10.16
N ASP A 132 -35.45 -12.79 -11.27
CA ASP A 132 -36.76 -12.16 -11.27
C ASP A 132 -37.85 -13.22 -11.02
N ARG A 133 -38.85 -12.88 -10.21
CA ARG A 133 -40.00 -13.76 -9.94
C ARG A 133 -41.02 -13.75 -11.07
N ILE A 134 -41.06 -12.65 -11.83
CA ILE A 134 -42.02 -12.43 -12.91
C ILE A 134 -41.47 -13.02 -14.22
N TYR A 135 -40.20 -12.76 -14.49
CA TYR A 135 -39.53 -13.26 -15.69
C TYR A 135 -38.62 -14.43 -15.33
N GLU A 136 -38.95 -15.62 -15.82
CA GLU A 136 -38.15 -16.84 -15.61
C GLU A 136 -36.85 -16.87 -16.44
N ALA A 137 -36.14 -15.73 -16.51
CA ALA A 137 -34.85 -15.66 -17.16
C ALA A 137 -33.82 -16.49 -16.37
N PRO A 138 -33.07 -17.40 -17.02
CA PRO A 138 -31.99 -18.13 -16.37
C PRO A 138 -30.83 -17.19 -16.03
N CYS A 139 -30.02 -17.57 -15.04
CA CYS A 139 -28.78 -16.85 -14.71
C CYS A 139 -27.90 -16.70 -15.98
N PRO A 140 -27.29 -15.52 -16.21
CA PRO A 140 -26.28 -15.36 -17.26
C PRO A 140 -25.10 -16.32 -17.05
N ARG A 141 -24.48 -16.77 -18.15
CA ARG A 141 -23.31 -17.67 -18.09
C ARG A 141 -22.04 -16.98 -17.61
N SER A 142 -21.94 -15.67 -17.82
CA SER A 142 -20.75 -14.87 -17.56
C SER A 142 -21.21 -13.53 -17.00
N LEU A 143 -20.73 -13.19 -15.81
CA LEU A 143 -21.10 -11.99 -15.08
C LEU A 143 -19.83 -11.16 -14.81
N PRO A 144 -19.57 -10.10 -15.59
CA PRO A 144 -18.42 -9.22 -15.34
C PRO A 144 -18.65 -8.40 -14.07
N PHE A 145 -17.57 -8.07 -13.37
CA PHE A 145 -17.61 -7.22 -12.19
C PHE A 145 -16.35 -6.35 -12.07
N SER A 146 -16.48 -5.22 -11.40
CA SER A 146 -15.38 -4.38 -10.95
C SER A 146 -15.74 -3.82 -9.57
N LEU A 147 -14.96 -4.18 -8.55
CA LEU A 147 -15.16 -3.71 -7.18
C LEU A 147 -13.93 -2.91 -6.73
N PRO A 148 -14.08 -1.61 -6.41
CA PRO A 148 -12.96 -0.81 -5.92
C PRO A 148 -12.53 -1.26 -4.52
N LEU A 149 -11.22 -1.31 -4.29
CA LEU A 149 -10.68 -1.47 -2.95
C LEU A 149 -10.76 -0.15 -2.19
N PRO A 150 -11.32 -0.13 -0.97
CA PRO A 150 -11.31 1.06 -0.16
C PRO A 150 -9.87 1.44 0.21
N THR A 151 -9.54 2.72 0.15
CA THR A 151 -8.21 3.21 0.55
C THR A 151 -8.06 3.31 2.07
N THR A 152 -9.17 3.26 2.81
CA THR A 152 -9.26 3.49 4.24
C THR A 152 -10.29 2.59 4.91
N PHE A 153 -10.17 2.40 6.22
CA PHE A 153 -11.18 1.75 7.07
C PHE A 153 -11.45 2.58 8.33
N SER A 154 -12.62 2.40 8.94
CA SER A 154 -13.01 3.10 10.16
C SER A 154 -12.86 2.20 11.39
N ASN A 155 -12.18 2.68 12.43
CA ASN A 155 -12.10 2.01 13.73
C ASN A 155 -12.24 3.06 14.84
N GLY A 156 -13.18 2.86 15.78
CA GLY A 156 -13.39 3.78 16.90
C GLY A 156 -13.67 5.23 16.49
N GLY A 157 -14.41 5.45 15.39
CA GLY A 157 -14.73 6.77 14.85
C GLY A 157 -13.57 7.47 14.13
N LYS A 158 -12.37 6.89 14.10
CA LYS A 158 -11.23 7.38 13.34
C LYS A 158 -11.10 6.62 12.02
N THR A 159 -10.63 7.31 10.99
CA THR A 159 -10.36 6.74 9.67
C THR A 159 -8.86 6.47 9.55
N TYR A 160 -8.51 5.24 9.15
CA TYR A 160 -7.15 4.77 9.00
C TYR A 160 -6.91 4.31 7.56
N PRO A 161 -5.68 4.42 7.03
CA PRO A 161 -5.36 3.82 5.73
C PRO A 161 -5.50 2.30 5.80
N LEU A 162 -5.92 1.69 4.71
CA LEU A 162 -5.99 0.23 4.62
C LEU A 162 -4.56 -0.36 4.70
N PRO A 163 -4.26 -1.26 5.65
CA PRO A 163 -2.91 -1.78 5.85
C PRO A 163 -2.50 -2.75 4.73
N PRO A 164 -1.20 -2.87 4.40
CA PRO A 164 -0.74 -3.89 3.45
C PRO A 164 -1.05 -5.31 3.96
N SER A 165 -1.16 -6.28 3.04
CA SER A 165 -1.05 -7.71 3.39
C SER A 165 0.25 -7.93 4.14
N HIS A 166 0.16 -8.40 5.38
CA HIS A 166 1.32 -8.56 6.23
C HIS A 166 1.08 -9.60 7.32
N GLU A 167 2.15 -10.28 7.69
CA GLU A 167 2.19 -11.22 8.80
C GLU A 167 3.38 -10.85 9.69
N SER A 168 3.13 -10.74 11.00
CA SER A 168 4.13 -10.40 12.00
C SER A 168 4.03 -11.35 13.18
N HIS A 169 5.19 -11.79 13.64
CA HIS A 169 5.35 -12.59 14.86
C HIS A 169 5.96 -11.70 15.93
N LEU A 170 5.15 -11.35 16.93
CA LEU A 170 5.57 -10.55 18.07
C LEU A 170 6.03 -11.51 19.16
N SER A 171 7.35 -11.64 19.30
CA SER A 171 7.97 -12.37 20.39
C SER A 171 7.77 -11.65 21.72
N GLY A 172 7.38 -12.38 22.75
CA GLY A 172 7.12 -11.86 24.10
C GLY A 172 6.30 -12.86 24.92
N LEU A 173 6.01 -12.51 26.17
CA LEU A 173 5.02 -13.20 27.00
C LEU A 173 3.91 -12.21 27.38
N PRO A 174 2.66 -12.40 26.88
CA PRO A 174 2.27 -13.39 25.86
C PRO A 174 2.80 -13.02 24.46
N GLY A 175 3.08 -14.04 23.64
CA GLY A 175 3.49 -13.87 22.25
C GLY A 175 2.27 -13.76 21.34
N PHE A 176 2.35 -12.97 20.26
CA PHE A 176 1.23 -12.77 19.33
C PHE A 176 1.64 -13.00 17.88
N ARG A 177 0.70 -13.49 17.08
CA ARG A 177 0.78 -13.54 15.63
C ARG A 177 -0.30 -12.64 15.06
N ALA A 178 0.12 -11.61 14.32
CA ALA A 178 -0.79 -10.66 13.69
C ALA A 178 -0.76 -10.83 12.17
N ARG A 179 -1.93 -10.92 11.53
CA ARG A 179 -2.08 -11.18 10.09
C ARG A 179 -3.14 -10.26 9.49
N VAL A 180 -2.80 -9.60 8.40
CA VAL A 180 -3.73 -8.83 7.58
C VAL A 180 -3.99 -9.60 6.29
N ASN A 181 -5.21 -10.08 6.13
CA ASN A 181 -5.64 -10.89 5.01
C ASN A 181 -6.69 -10.15 4.18
N TYR A 182 -6.63 -10.35 2.86
CA TYR A 182 -7.65 -9.89 1.94
C TYR A 182 -8.09 -11.04 1.04
N GLY A 183 -9.37 -11.03 0.69
CA GLY A 183 -9.95 -12.05 -0.16
C GLY A 183 -11.11 -11.53 -0.99
N ILE A 184 -11.31 -12.16 -2.13
CA ILE A 184 -12.52 -12.02 -2.94
C ILE A 184 -13.27 -13.34 -2.92
N SER A 185 -14.58 -13.25 -2.72
CA SER A 185 -15.49 -14.38 -2.71
C SER A 185 -16.64 -14.12 -3.67
N ALA A 186 -17.00 -15.13 -4.45
CA ALA A 186 -18.18 -15.14 -5.29
C ALA A 186 -19.11 -16.24 -4.83
N ILE A 187 -20.39 -15.92 -4.66
CA ILE A 187 -21.40 -16.81 -4.09
C ILE A 187 -22.58 -16.85 -5.07
N ALA A 188 -22.91 -18.05 -5.54
CA ALA A 188 -24.13 -18.32 -6.29
C ALA A 188 -25.10 -19.08 -5.37
N VAL A 189 -26.20 -18.42 -5.02
CA VAL A 189 -27.18 -18.94 -4.06
C VAL A 189 -28.21 -19.79 -4.79
N LYS A 190 -28.54 -20.95 -4.23
CA LYS A 190 -29.68 -21.77 -4.65
C LYS A 190 -30.68 -21.90 -3.51
N PRO A 191 -31.98 -21.65 -3.74
CA PRO A 191 -32.98 -21.88 -2.73
C PRO A 191 -33.02 -23.38 -2.47
N ASN A 192 -32.86 -23.79 -1.21
CA ASN A 192 -33.11 -25.17 -0.84
C ASN A 192 -34.61 -25.45 -1.02
N ILE A 193 -34.96 -26.23 -2.04
CA ILE A 193 -36.35 -26.55 -2.41
C ILE A 193 -37.03 -27.48 -1.37
N ILE A 194 -36.32 -27.93 -0.33
CA ILE A 194 -36.87 -28.83 0.71
C ILE A 194 -36.94 -28.10 2.05
N PRO A 195 -38.11 -27.52 2.42
CA PRO A 195 -38.30 -26.78 3.68
C PRO A 195 -38.29 -27.65 4.96
N HIS A 196 -38.19 -28.98 4.87
CA HIS A 196 -38.36 -29.88 6.03
C HIS A 196 -37.20 -30.83 6.34
N ALA A 197 -36.09 -30.78 5.62
CA ALA A 197 -34.94 -31.60 5.97
C ALA A 197 -34.02 -30.79 6.91
N VAL A 198 -34.05 -31.13 8.20
CA VAL A 198 -33.10 -30.65 9.22
C VAL A 198 -31.70 -31.12 8.84
N LYS A 199 -31.04 -30.40 7.93
CA LYS A 199 -29.67 -30.68 7.51
C LYS A 199 -28.71 -29.85 8.33
N SER A 200 -27.93 -30.55 9.14
CA SER A 200 -26.70 -30.08 9.78
C SER A 200 -25.86 -29.26 8.78
N SER A 201 -25.50 -28.04 9.16
CA SER A 201 -24.86 -27.04 8.29
C SER A 201 -23.41 -27.38 7.88
N LEU A 202 -22.99 -28.63 7.99
CA LEU A 202 -21.59 -29.00 7.89
C LEU A 202 -21.15 -29.52 6.51
N PHE A 203 -22.03 -30.07 5.63
CA PHE A 203 -21.54 -30.69 4.38
C PHE A 203 -22.45 -30.69 3.12
N GLY A 204 -23.44 -29.80 2.95
CA GLY A 204 -24.20 -29.87 1.67
C GLY A 204 -25.33 -28.88 1.43
N GLY A 205 -25.11 -27.58 1.62
CA GLY A 205 -26.01 -26.53 1.12
C GLY A 205 -25.76 -26.27 -0.35
N GLY A 206 -26.83 -26.12 -1.16
CA GLY A 206 -26.76 -25.98 -2.63
C GLY A 206 -26.05 -24.73 -3.17
N ASP A 207 -25.55 -23.88 -2.27
CA ASP A 207 -24.82 -22.66 -2.63
C ASP A 207 -23.41 -23.01 -3.12
N TRP A 208 -22.99 -22.36 -4.20
CA TRP A 208 -21.61 -22.44 -4.65
C TRP A 208 -20.88 -21.19 -4.21
N ALA A 209 -19.96 -21.36 -3.27
CA ALA A 209 -19.02 -20.33 -2.89
C ALA A 209 -17.64 -20.67 -3.46
N ILE A 210 -17.02 -19.68 -4.11
CA ILE A 210 -15.61 -19.71 -4.48
C ILE A 210 -14.94 -18.50 -3.87
N SER A 211 -13.86 -18.73 -3.13
CA SER A 211 -13.08 -17.66 -2.50
C SER A 211 -11.64 -17.78 -2.90
N THR A 212 -10.97 -16.66 -3.15
CA THR A 212 -9.51 -16.62 -3.32
C THR A 212 -8.91 -15.47 -2.53
N PRO A 213 -7.82 -15.73 -1.76
CA PRO A 213 -7.06 -14.65 -1.16
C PRO A 213 -6.38 -13.81 -2.25
N PHE A 214 -5.95 -12.61 -1.88
CA PHE A 214 -5.06 -11.78 -2.69
C PHE A 214 -4.10 -10.97 -1.82
N GLU A 215 -2.99 -10.55 -2.40
CA GLU A 215 -2.02 -9.65 -1.79
C GLU A 215 -2.38 -8.19 -2.06
N TYR A 216 -2.57 -7.41 -1.01
CA TYR A 216 -2.72 -5.97 -1.10
C TYR A 216 -1.39 -5.29 -0.77
N LEU A 217 -0.78 -4.68 -1.78
CA LEU A 217 0.49 -4.00 -1.70
C LEU A 217 0.29 -2.52 -2.08
N PRO A 218 -0.12 -1.65 -1.12
CA PRO A 218 -0.31 -0.21 -1.32
C PRO A 218 1.02 0.53 -1.53
N ARG A 219 1.75 0.14 -2.58
CA ARG A 219 3.07 0.67 -2.93
C ARG A 219 2.91 2.11 -3.37
N THR A 220 3.47 3.02 -2.60
CA THR A 220 3.68 4.40 -3.01
C THR A 220 5.03 4.54 -3.71
N ARG A 221 5.25 5.67 -4.36
CA ARG A 221 6.55 6.08 -4.88
C ARG A 221 6.91 7.43 -4.29
N PRO A 222 8.21 7.73 -4.13
CA PRO A 222 8.63 9.09 -3.82
C PRO A 222 8.07 10.04 -4.88
N SER A 223 7.55 11.19 -4.46
CA SER A 223 7.01 12.22 -5.37
C SER A 223 8.09 12.95 -6.16
N SER A 224 9.33 12.87 -5.69
CA SER A 224 10.52 13.48 -6.28
C SER A 224 11.63 12.45 -6.45
N PRO A 225 12.52 12.62 -7.45
CA PRO A 225 13.72 11.79 -7.56
C PRO A 225 14.64 11.97 -6.34
N LEU A 226 15.62 11.06 -6.20
CA LEU A 226 16.70 11.25 -5.23
C LEU A 226 17.45 12.55 -5.51
N PRO A 227 17.85 13.29 -4.45
CA PRO A 227 18.64 14.50 -4.62
C PRO A 227 20.05 14.18 -5.14
N PRO A 228 20.70 15.15 -5.81
CA PRO A 228 22.13 15.03 -6.11
C PRO A 228 22.95 14.98 -4.80
N PRO A 229 24.16 14.38 -4.85
CA PRO A 229 25.07 14.35 -3.70
C PRO A 229 25.32 15.73 -3.11
N LEU A 230 25.49 15.80 -1.79
CA LEU A 230 25.81 17.06 -1.12
C LEU A 230 27.17 17.61 -1.60
N VAL A 231 27.21 18.91 -1.87
CA VAL A 231 28.41 19.60 -2.33
C VAL A 231 29.14 20.21 -1.13
N PRO A 232 30.44 19.91 -0.93
CA PRO A 232 31.24 20.61 0.06
C PRO A 232 31.48 22.06 -0.39
N GLY A 233 31.20 23.00 0.50
CA GLY A 233 31.52 24.43 0.37
C GLY A 233 32.70 24.83 1.25
N ARG A 234 33.07 26.13 1.19
CA ARG A 234 34.23 26.68 1.93
C ARG A 234 34.14 26.51 3.45
N TRP A 235 32.92 26.49 3.99
CA TRP A 235 32.65 26.46 5.43
C TRP A 235 31.91 25.19 5.89
N GLY A 236 32.01 24.11 5.11
CA GLY A 236 31.29 22.86 5.34
C GLY A 236 30.30 22.55 4.22
N ILE A 237 29.31 21.70 4.49
CA ILE A 237 28.33 21.28 3.47
C ILE A 237 27.39 22.44 3.11
N ILE A 238 27.15 22.65 1.82
CA ILE A 238 26.12 23.57 1.33
C ILE A 238 24.75 22.91 1.56
N GLU A 239 24.00 23.43 2.52
CA GLU A 239 22.67 22.92 2.84
C GLU A 239 21.68 23.29 1.72
N THR A 240 20.89 22.32 1.29
CA THR A 240 19.83 22.51 0.29
C THR A 240 18.52 21.96 0.85
N SER A 241 17.38 22.48 0.38
CA SER A 241 16.05 22.05 0.82
C SER A 241 15.74 20.58 0.50
N GLN A 242 16.54 19.95 -0.37
CA GLN A 242 16.39 18.56 -0.76
C GLN A 242 16.98 17.57 0.24
N TRP A 243 17.72 18.06 1.24
CA TRP A 243 18.34 17.27 2.30
C TRP A 243 17.81 17.72 3.66
N LYS A 244 17.41 16.74 4.49
CA LYS A 244 17.03 16.95 5.88
C LYS A 244 18.21 16.62 6.79
N VAL A 245 18.53 17.54 7.69
CA VAL A 245 19.62 17.40 8.67
C VAL A 245 19.08 16.94 10.02
N PHE A 246 19.76 15.97 10.62
CA PHE A 246 19.53 15.46 11.98
C PHE A 246 20.80 15.70 12.80
N PRO A 247 20.90 16.83 13.53
CA PRO A 247 22.05 17.14 14.37
C PRO A 247 21.95 16.42 15.72
N THR A 248 23.09 15.92 16.21
CA THR A 248 23.27 15.32 17.52
C THR A 248 24.59 15.81 18.11
N LEU A 249 24.60 16.20 19.38
CA LEU A 249 25.82 16.54 20.10
C LEU A 249 26.34 15.31 20.84
N ILE A 250 27.59 14.93 20.58
CA ILE A 250 28.29 13.86 21.28
C ILE A 250 29.19 14.54 22.32
N HIS A 251 28.89 14.33 23.60
CA HIS A 251 29.63 14.95 24.69
C HIS A 251 31.00 14.29 24.89
N ALA A 252 32.02 15.12 25.10
CA ALA A 252 33.35 14.64 25.42
C ALA A 252 33.41 14.18 26.89
N ASN A 253 33.91 12.96 27.13
CA ASN A 253 33.98 12.41 28.48
C ASN A 253 35.18 12.95 29.29
N GLN A 254 36.31 13.29 28.65
CA GLN A 254 37.53 13.79 29.32
C GLN A 254 38.37 14.68 28.39
N GLY A 255 38.55 15.96 28.76
CA GLY A 255 39.57 16.86 28.19
C GLY A 255 39.42 17.28 26.71
N GLY A 256 38.39 16.79 26.01
CA GLY A 256 38.08 17.14 24.63
C GLY A 256 36.92 18.14 24.50
N HIS A 257 36.71 18.64 23.28
CA HIS A 257 35.51 19.37 22.91
C HIS A 257 34.42 18.42 22.43
N ASP A 258 33.16 18.78 22.69
CA ASP A 258 32.01 18.07 22.15
C ASP A 258 32.06 17.98 20.61
N ILE A 259 31.50 16.91 20.07
CA ILE A 259 31.46 16.66 18.62
C ILE A 259 30.02 16.81 18.15
N MET A 260 29.79 17.79 17.27
CA MET A 260 28.53 17.92 16.56
C MET A 260 28.51 16.93 15.40
N ALA A 261 27.65 15.91 15.49
CA ALA A 261 27.38 14.97 14.41
C ALA A 261 26.12 15.39 13.66
N LYS A 262 26.18 15.51 12.35
CA LYS A 262 25.04 15.82 11.48
C LYS A 262 24.81 14.69 10.50
N LEU A 263 23.65 14.03 10.58
CA LEU A 263 23.19 13.06 9.59
C LEU A 263 22.30 13.77 8.56
N TYR A 264 22.65 13.65 7.28
CA TYR A 264 21.87 14.18 6.17
C TYR A 264 21.18 13.02 5.44
N LEU A 265 19.86 13.12 5.29
CA LEU A 265 19.03 12.21 4.50
C LEU A 265 18.21 12.99 3.47
N PRO A 266 17.80 12.38 2.35
CA PRO A 266 16.88 13.00 1.42
C PRO A 266 15.58 13.44 2.11
N ALA A 267 15.15 14.67 1.84
CA ALA A 267 14.01 15.29 2.50
C ALA A 267 12.68 14.54 2.26
N SER A 268 12.57 13.81 1.16
CA SER A 268 11.38 12.99 0.82
C SER A 268 11.10 11.90 1.86
N ARG A 269 12.15 11.37 2.53
CA ARG A 269 12.10 10.26 3.50
C ARG A 269 11.30 9.03 3.04
N THR A 270 11.10 8.93 1.73
CA THR A 270 10.39 7.86 1.06
C THR A 270 11.34 7.34 0.00
N PHE A 271 11.61 6.04 0.02
CA PHE A 271 12.63 5.39 -0.82
C PHE A 271 12.04 4.15 -1.48
N CYS A 272 12.52 3.80 -2.67
CA CYS A 272 12.13 2.54 -3.27
C CYS A 272 12.81 1.38 -2.53
N MET A 273 12.12 0.24 -2.35
CA MET A 273 12.65 -0.90 -1.57
C MET A 273 14.02 -1.45 -2.03
N ARG A 274 14.35 -1.29 -3.31
CA ARG A 274 15.60 -1.79 -3.92
C ARG A 274 16.61 -0.68 -4.22
N GLU A 275 16.26 0.56 -3.93
CA GLU A 275 17.10 1.73 -4.22
C GLU A 275 17.98 2.02 -3.01
N SER A 276 19.28 2.20 -3.25
CA SER A 276 20.20 2.61 -2.19
C SER A 276 19.80 3.99 -1.65
N ILE A 277 19.71 4.11 -0.33
CA ILE A 277 19.38 5.37 0.33
C ILE A 277 20.68 6.17 0.46
N PRO A 278 20.84 7.31 -0.24
CA PRO A 278 22.02 8.13 -0.06
C PRO A 278 21.93 8.84 1.28
N PHE A 279 23.06 8.92 2.00
CA PHE A 279 23.16 9.66 3.25
C PHE A 279 24.57 10.25 3.38
N HIS A 280 24.69 11.32 4.17
CA HIS A 280 25.99 11.89 4.54
C HIS A 280 26.07 12.07 6.04
N ILE A 281 27.26 11.87 6.62
CA ILE A 281 27.53 12.17 8.02
C ILE A 281 28.66 13.19 8.06
N VAL A 282 28.46 14.26 8.82
CA VAL A 282 29.48 15.28 9.09
C VAL A 282 29.74 15.32 10.58
N PHE A 283 31.01 15.31 10.95
CA PHE A 283 31.46 15.59 12.31
C PHE A 283 32.12 16.95 12.34
N SER A 284 31.78 17.76 13.33
CA SER A 284 32.36 19.09 13.54
C SER A 284 32.74 19.25 15.00
N SER A 285 34.01 19.53 15.26
CA SER A 285 34.56 19.78 16.59
C SER A 285 35.89 20.53 16.47
N SER A 286 36.63 20.67 17.56
CA SER A 286 38.00 21.18 17.51
C SER A 286 38.92 20.24 16.72
N ALA A 287 40.00 20.80 16.15
CA ALA A 287 41.00 20.01 15.42
C ALA A 287 41.61 18.90 16.30
N MET A 288 41.89 19.20 17.57
CA MET A 288 42.43 18.22 18.52
C MET A 288 41.44 17.07 18.78
N SER A 289 40.16 17.39 18.95
CA SER A 289 39.12 16.38 19.22
C SER A 289 38.88 15.48 18.01
N LEU A 290 38.88 16.01 16.78
CA LEU A 290 38.76 15.19 15.57
C LEU A 290 40.04 14.39 15.30
N ALA A 291 41.22 14.97 15.56
CA ALA A 291 42.49 14.28 15.37
C ALA A 291 42.63 13.01 16.23
N ALA A 292 42.00 12.99 17.41
CA ALA A 292 41.97 11.81 18.28
C ALA A 292 41.33 10.57 17.62
N PHE A 293 40.49 10.75 16.60
CA PHE A 293 39.85 9.65 15.86
C PHE A 293 40.60 9.24 14.58
N MET A 294 41.63 9.98 14.16
CA MET A 294 42.42 9.64 12.96
C MET A 294 43.04 8.23 13.00
N PRO A 295 43.55 7.73 14.16
CA PRO A 295 44.04 6.35 14.25
C PRO A 295 42.97 5.26 14.04
N LEU A 296 41.69 5.62 14.15
CA LEU A 296 40.54 4.73 13.93
C LEU A 296 40.05 4.75 12.47
N GLY A 297 40.73 5.50 11.59
CA GLY A 297 40.46 5.47 10.16
C GLY A 297 40.71 4.07 9.56
N PRO A 298 40.19 3.80 8.35
CA PRO A 298 40.40 2.53 7.67
C PRO A 298 41.88 2.38 7.28
N VAL A 299 42.70 1.79 8.16
CA VAL A 299 44.08 1.42 7.86
C VAL A 299 44.07 -0.01 7.33
N VAL A 300 44.69 -0.22 6.18
CA VAL A 300 44.60 -1.45 5.35
C VAL A 300 45.04 -2.75 6.06
N ASN A 301 45.70 -2.70 7.23
CA ASN A 301 46.46 -3.85 7.76
C ASN A 301 46.31 -4.18 9.26
N THR A 302 45.33 -3.66 9.99
CA THR A 302 45.19 -3.99 11.43
C THR A 302 44.00 -4.92 11.73
N PRO A 303 44.23 -6.12 12.30
CA PRO A 303 43.18 -7.04 12.74
C PRO A 303 42.57 -6.61 14.08
N LEU A 304 42.26 -5.32 14.24
CA LEU A 304 41.48 -4.87 15.38
C LEU A 304 40.03 -5.30 15.17
N LYS A 305 39.36 -5.76 16.23
CA LYS A 305 37.89 -5.93 16.28
C LYS A 305 37.24 -4.55 16.14
N MET A 306 37.28 -3.96 14.94
CA MET A 306 36.75 -2.63 14.68
C MET A 306 35.23 -2.71 14.68
N GLN A 307 34.63 -1.97 15.62
CA GLN A 307 33.20 -1.68 15.57
C GLN A 307 33.00 -0.61 14.50
N HIS A 308 32.40 -1.00 13.37
CA HIS A 308 32.07 -0.05 12.32
C HIS A 308 30.85 0.77 12.71
N THR A 309 30.81 2.05 12.29
CA THR A 309 29.58 2.83 12.35
C THR A 309 28.51 2.13 11.52
N LYS A 310 27.47 1.63 12.19
CA LYS A 310 26.37 0.90 11.56
C LYS A 310 25.14 1.78 11.52
N ILE A 311 24.68 2.10 10.31
CA ILE A 311 23.37 2.71 10.11
C ILE A 311 22.40 1.58 9.79
N GLN A 312 21.33 1.48 10.56
CA GLN A 312 20.29 0.48 10.35
C GLN A 312 18.96 1.18 10.10
N LEU A 313 18.26 0.73 9.06
CA LEU A 313 16.85 1.04 8.89
C LEU A 313 16.06 -0.04 9.63
N LEU A 314 15.29 0.37 10.63
CA LEU A 314 14.38 -0.52 11.33
C LEU A 314 12.96 -0.30 10.83
N ARG A 315 12.32 -1.39 10.42
CA ARG A 315 10.87 -1.40 10.23
C ARG A 315 10.22 -1.52 11.60
N GLN A 316 9.43 -0.54 11.98
CA GLN A 316 8.70 -0.56 13.24
C GLN A 316 7.28 -1.04 12.99
N THR A 317 6.94 -2.20 13.53
CA THR A 317 5.56 -2.70 13.54
C THR A 317 4.98 -2.49 14.94
N THR A 318 3.93 -1.67 15.04
CA THR A 318 3.21 -1.48 16.32
C THR A 318 1.87 -2.18 16.23
N VAL A 319 1.59 -3.05 17.21
CA VAL A 319 0.28 -3.70 17.39
C VAL A 319 -0.31 -3.23 18.70
N ASP A 320 -1.48 -2.60 18.62
CA ASP A 320 -2.23 -2.21 19.80
C ASP A 320 -3.23 -3.31 20.17
N VAL A 321 -3.05 -3.95 21.32
CA VAL A 321 -3.91 -5.03 21.84
C VAL A 321 -4.98 -4.48 22.79
N ARG A 322 -4.91 -3.19 23.18
CA ARG A 322 -5.77 -2.60 24.22
C ARG A 322 -7.13 -2.16 23.71
N PHE A 323 -7.28 -2.05 22.40
CA PHE A 323 -8.57 -1.78 21.78
C PHE A 323 -9.26 -3.09 21.45
N VAL A 324 -10.60 -3.08 21.51
CA VAL A 324 -11.49 -4.15 21.01
C VAL A 324 -11.16 -4.52 19.55
N LEU A 325 -10.38 -3.70 18.84
CA LEU A 325 -9.88 -3.94 17.49
C LEU A 325 -8.37 -3.61 17.40
N PRO A 326 -7.50 -4.58 17.09
CA PRO A 326 -6.08 -4.31 16.90
C PRO A 326 -5.84 -3.38 15.71
N VAL A 327 -4.75 -2.63 15.74
CA VAL A 327 -4.28 -1.81 14.61
C VAL A 327 -2.81 -2.12 14.38
N ILE A 328 -2.45 -2.46 13.15
CA ILE A 328 -1.05 -2.62 12.75
C ILE A 328 -0.61 -1.36 12.01
N PHE A 329 0.38 -0.68 12.56
CA PHE A 329 1.15 0.32 11.84
C PHE A 329 2.43 -0.36 11.33
N VAL A 330 2.72 -0.19 10.04
CA VAL A 330 3.91 -0.71 9.34
C VAL A 330 4.74 0.46 8.84
#